data_AF-A0AAW2I215-F1
#
_entry.id   AF-A0AAW2I215-F1
#
_cell.length_a   1.000
_cell.length_b   1.000
_cell.length_c   1.000
_cell.angle_alpha   90.00
_cell.angle_beta   90.00
_cell.angle_gamma   90.00
#
_symmetry.space_group_name_H-M   'P 1'
#
loop_
_entity.id
_entity.type
_entity.pdbx_description
1 polymer ?
#
loop_
_entity_poly.entity_id
_entity_poly.type
_entity_poly.pdbx_seq_one_letter_code
_entity_poly.pdbx_strand_id
1 'polypeptide(L)'
;MIEYNYHKAICKCEPGFVETLVQNSRVTLDEAEKRVKGIIGVMSHCNAVLSLSFPIRRENGEYETIKAYRAHHNNHREPVKGGIRYALDADAEHAMALAALMTYKCACVNVPFGGAKGTVQIDPRLYTVRELEMITRRFCLELSKRGFLGPGIDVPAPDVNTSSREMSWIADTYSKTIGHRDINAQAVVTGKPINQGGIHGRVSATGRGLYHALDNFITDKEWMDRLGYTTGWNGKTFIIQGFGNVGYHSARYLARVGALCVGVIEADCSIYNPSGINIIIIKIG
;
A
#
# COMPACT_ATOMS: atom_id res chain seq x y z
N MET A 1 -16.40 -4.64 -2.78
CA MET A 1 -16.24 -4.30 -1.33
C MET A 1 -15.83 -2.84 -1.11
N ILE A 2 -14.78 -2.32 -1.74
CA ILE A 2 -14.30 -0.94 -1.47
C ILE A 2 -15.31 0.11 -1.93
N GLU A 3 -15.93 -0.10 -3.09
CA GLU A 3 -17.01 0.76 -3.60
C GLU A 3 -18.20 0.85 -2.64
N TYR A 4 -18.51 -0.23 -1.92
CA TYR A 4 -19.56 -0.21 -0.89
C TYR A 4 -19.21 0.73 0.27
N ASN A 5 -17.96 0.69 0.75
CA ASN A 5 -17.50 1.61 1.80
C ASN A 5 -17.46 3.05 1.30
N TYR A 6 -17.04 3.26 0.05
CA TYR A 6 -17.09 4.56 -0.60
C TYR A 6 -18.52 5.10 -0.68
N HIS A 7 -19.46 4.31 -1.20
CA HIS A 7 -20.87 4.68 -1.30
C HIS A 7 -21.48 5.01 0.07
N LYS A 8 -21.17 4.22 1.10
CA LYS A 8 -21.59 4.51 2.49
C LYS A 8 -21.08 5.86 2.99
N ALA A 9 -19.85 6.24 2.65
CA ALA A 9 -19.31 7.54 3.01
C ALA A 9 -20.02 8.66 2.23
N ILE A 10 -20.24 8.47 0.93
CA ILE A 10 -20.95 9.43 0.08
C ILE A 10 -22.35 9.74 0.61
N CYS A 11 -23.14 8.73 0.99
CA CYS A 11 -24.48 8.96 1.55
C CYS A 11 -24.48 9.88 2.78
N LYS A 12 -23.36 9.96 3.52
CA LYS A 12 -23.22 10.84 4.68
C LYS A 12 -22.67 12.21 4.32
N CYS A 13 -21.78 12.30 3.32
CA CYS A 13 -21.03 13.51 3.02
C CYS A 13 -21.65 14.37 1.91
N GLU A 14 -22.41 13.77 0.99
CA GLU A 14 -22.96 14.43 -0.20
C GLU A 14 -23.77 15.70 0.12
N PRO A 15 -24.67 15.72 1.12
CA PRO A 15 -25.42 16.94 1.46
C PRO A 15 -24.49 18.11 1.84
N GLY A 16 -23.44 17.82 2.63
CA GLY A 16 -22.46 18.83 3.04
C GLY A 16 -21.62 19.35 1.87
N PHE A 17 -21.32 18.52 0.87
CA PHE A 17 -20.61 18.95 -0.33
C PHE A 17 -21.47 19.90 -1.18
N VAL A 18 -22.76 19.60 -1.33
CA VAL A 18 -23.71 20.47 -2.05
C VAL A 18 -23.83 21.81 -1.36
N GLU A 19 -24.05 21.82 -0.04
CA GLU A 19 -24.12 23.03 0.77
C GLU A 19 -22.86 23.88 0.61
N THR A 20 -21.68 23.26 0.75
CA THR A 20 -20.38 23.93 0.60
C THR A 20 -20.24 24.57 -0.79
N LEU A 21 -20.69 23.89 -1.84
CA LEU A 21 -20.56 24.40 -3.21
C LEU A 21 -21.49 25.59 -3.46
N VAL A 22 -22.74 25.55 -2.95
CA VAL A 22 -23.68 26.67 -3.04
C VAL A 22 -23.19 27.90 -2.26
N GLN A 23 -22.57 27.69 -1.08
CA GLN A 23 -22.04 28.79 -0.27
C GLN A 23 -20.82 29.46 -0.91
N ASN A 24 -19.95 28.68 -1.54
CA ASN A 24 -18.66 29.16 -2.06
C ASN A 24 -18.68 29.51 -3.55
N SER A 25 -19.74 29.17 -4.27
CA SER A 25 -19.87 29.43 -5.70
C SER A 25 -21.24 30.04 -6.01
N ARG A 26 -21.32 30.92 -7.00
CA ARG A 26 -22.60 31.50 -7.47
C ARG A 26 -23.36 30.52 -8.37
N VAL A 27 -23.56 29.28 -7.91
CA VAL A 27 -24.28 28.22 -8.62
C VAL A 27 -25.66 28.00 -7.99
N THR A 28 -26.61 27.55 -8.78
CA THR A 28 -27.93 27.15 -8.26
C THR A 28 -27.83 25.82 -7.50
N LEU A 29 -28.81 25.51 -6.65
CA LEU A 29 -28.85 24.22 -5.94
C LEU A 29 -28.85 23.03 -6.90
N ASP A 30 -29.67 23.08 -7.95
CA ASP A 30 -29.74 22.03 -8.98
C ASP A 30 -28.40 21.83 -9.71
N GLU A 31 -27.70 22.93 -10.03
CA GLU A 31 -26.37 22.85 -10.63
C GLU A 31 -25.33 22.27 -9.65
N ALA A 32 -25.41 22.65 -8.36
CA ALA A 32 -24.53 22.14 -7.32
C ALA A 32 -24.70 20.62 -7.13
N GLU A 33 -25.93 20.13 -7.06
CA GLU A 33 -26.24 18.70 -6.94
C GLU A 33 -25.68 17.90 -8.13
N LYS A 34 -25.93 18.37 -9.36
CA LYS A 34 -25.41 17.72 -10.58
C LYS A 34 -23.88 17.70 -10.59
N ARG A 35 -23.24 18.80 -10.21
CA ARG A 35 -21.78 18.92 -10.18
C ARG A 35 -21.16 18.02 -9.10
N VAL A 36 -21.71 18.01 -7.90
CA VAL A 36 -21.25 17.14 -6.80
C VAL A 36 -21.37 15.68 -7.20
N LYS A 37 -22.53 15.28 -7.75
CA LYS A 37 -22.73 13.91 -8.24
C LYS A 37 -21.75 13.54 -9.34
N GLY A 38 -21.45 14.45 -10.26
CA GLY A 38 -20.43 14.26 -11.30
C GLY A 38 -19.03 14.05 -10.72
N ILE A 39 -18.61 14.88 -9.77
CA ILE A 39 -17.31 14.76 -9.09
C ILE A 39 -17.19 13.43 -8.35
N ILE A 40 -18.24 13.05 -7.60
CA ILE A 40 -18.29 11.78 -6.89
C ILE A 40 -18.16 10.58 -7.84
N GLY A 41 -18.80 10.64 -9.01
CA GLY A 41 -18.72 9.60 -10.03
C GLY A 41 -17.33 9.48 -10.68
N VAL A 42 -16.63 10.60 -10.86
CA VAL A 42 -15.23 10.58 -11.32
C VAL A 42 -14.32 9.96 -10.24
N MET A 43 -14.55 10.30 -8.97
CA MET A 43 -13.76 9.79 -7.85
C MET A 43 -13.94 8.30 -7.56
N SER A 44 -15.03 7.67 -8.02
CA SER A 44 -15.32 6.26 -7.72
C SER A 44 -14.59 5.26 -8.62
N HIS A 45 -13.98 5.71 -9.73
CA HIS A 45 -13.37 4.84 -10.73
C HIS A 45 -11.86 5.08 -10.84
N CYS A 46 -11.14 4.07 -11.33
CA CYS A 46 -9.73 4.26 -11.67
C CYS A 46 -9.59 5.01 -13.00
N ASN A 47 -8.79 6.07 -13.01
CA ASN A 47 -8.49 6.86 -14.22
C ASN A 47 -7.77 6.04 -15.29
N ALA A 48 -6.87 5.13 -14.90
CA ALA A 48 -6.14 4.31 -15.86
C ALA A 48 -5.73 2.94 -15.27
N VAL A 49 -5.74 1.91 -16.11
CA VAL A 49 -5.23 0.58 -15.76
C VAL A 49 -4.38 0.07 -16.90
N LEU A 50 -3.13 -0.24 -16.60
CA LEU A 50 -2.20 -0.82 -17.54
C LEU A 50 -2.09 -2.33 -17.27
N SER A 51 -2.40 -3.13 -18.29
CA SER A 51 -2.15 -4.58 -18.33
C SER A 51 -0.91 -4.87 -19.18
N LEU A 52 -0.02 -5.71 -18.67
CA LEU A 52 1.25 -6.06 -19.29
C LEU A 52 1.41 -7.57 -19.35
N SER A 53 1.95 -8.01 -20.48
CA SER A 53 2.49 -9.36 -20.65
C SER A 53 3.88 -9.22 -21.23
N PHE A 54 4.89 -9.78 -20.57
CA PHE A 54 6.26 -9.76 -21.07
C PHE A 54 6.97 -11.10 -20.84
N PRO A 55 7.79 -11.55 -21.80
CA PRO A 55 8.52 -12.79 -21.64
C PRO A 55 9.76 -12.61 -20.77
N ILE A 56 10.11 -13.65 -20.02
CA ILE A 56 11.41 -13.85 -19.40
C ILE A 56 11.99 -15.19 -19.89
N ARG A 57 13.32 -15.30 -19.89
CA ARG A 57 14.00 -16.57 -20.02
C ARG A 57 14.41 -17.03 -18.63
N ARG A 58 13.88 -18.16 -18.19
CA ARG A 58 14.19 -18.80 -16.91
C ARG A 58 15.61 -19.35 -16.90
N GLU A 59 16.14 -19.65 -15.72
CA GLU A 59 17.49 -20.22 -15.60
C GLU A 59 17.58 -21.64 -16.15
N ASN A 60 16.48 -22.39 -16.17
CA ASN A 60 16.38 -23.69 -16.84
C ASN A 60 16.37 -23.58 -18.39
N GLY A 61 16.38 -22.36 -18.94
CA GLY A 61 16.39 -22.08 -20.37
C GLY A 61 15.01 -21.94 -21.01
N GLU A 62 13.93 -22.28 -20.30
CA GLU A 62 12.55 -22.14 -20.78
C GLU A 62 12.13 -20.68 -20.82
N TYR A 63 11.15 -20.36 -21.67
CA TYR A 63 10.55 -19.04 -21.76
C TYR A 63 9.20 -19.04 -21.05
N GLU A 64 8.98 -18.02 -20.22
CA GLU A 64 7.76 -17.84 -19.47
C GLU A 64 7.20 -16.44 -19.73
N THR A 65 5.88 -16.32 -19.91
CA THR A 65 5.21 -15.03 -20.05
C THR A 65 4.66 -14.59 -18.70
N ILE A 66 5.16 -13.47 -18.19
CA ILE A 66 4.71 -12.87 -16.93
C ILE A 66 3.60 -11.87 -17.20
N LYS A 67 2.50 -11.99 -16.45
CA LYS A 67 1.39 -11.02 -16.44
C LYS A 67 1.58 -10.04 -15.29
N ALA A 68 1.33 -8.76 -15.55
CA ALA A 68 1.45 -7.72 -14.54
C ALA A 68 0.47 -6.57 -14.80
N TYR A 69 0.13 -5.84 -13.75
CA TYR A 69 -0.82 -4.74 -13.81
C TYR A 69 -0.31 -3.53 -13.03
N ARG A 70 -0.69 -2.33 -13.48
CA ARG A 70 -0.55 -1.08 -12.71
C ARG A 70 -1.80 -0.24 -12.88
N ALA A 71 -2.53 -0.02 -11.80
CA ALA A 71 -3.72 0.83 -11.78
C ALA A 71 -3.39 2.18 -11.15
N HIS A 72 -3.87 3.25 -11.78
CA HIS A 72 -3.91 4.61 -11.25
C HIS A 72 -5.36 4.92 -10.93
N HIS A 73 -5.68 5.10 -9.65
CA HIS A 73 -7.04 5.39 -9.25
C HIS A 73 -7.39 6.84 -9.59
N ASN A 74 -6.63 7.80 -9.08
CA ASN A 74 -6.94 9.21 -9.26
C ASN A 74 -5.65 10.04 -9.16
N ASN A 75 -5.46 10.98 -10.08
CA ASN A 75 -4.29 11.86 -10.17
C ASN A 75 -4.59 13.34 -9.82
N HIS A 76 -5.63 13.60 -9.00
CA HIS A 76 -5.90 14.94 -8.45
C HIS A 76 -4.70 15.53 -7.68
N ARG A 77 -3.78 14.67 -7.23
CA ARG A 77 -2.44 15.03 -6.75
C ARG A 77 -1.43 14.13 -7.44
N GLU A 78 -0.40 14.73 -8.01
CA GLU A 78 0.74 14.03 -8.61
C GLU A 78 1.99 14.20 -7.75
N PRO A 79 2.86 13.17 -7.67
CA PRO A 79 2.73 11.86 -8.32
C PRO A 79 1.67 10.95 -7.67
N VAL A 80 1.20 9.94 -8.39
CA VAL A 80 0.42 8.85 -7.78
C VAL A 80 1.34 7.91 -6.99
N LYS A 81 0.81 7.24 -5.97
CA LYS A 81 1.58 6.43 -5.03
C LYS A 81 0.95 5.08 -4.78
N GLY A 82 1.76 4.02 -4.90
CA GLY A 82 1.25 2.65 -4.79
C GLY A 82 2.29 1.57 -4.64
N GLY A 83 2.05 0.57 -3.79
CA GLY A 83 2.90 -0.61 -3.66
C GLY A 83 2.96 -1.48 -4.92
N ILE A 84 3.95 -2.37 -5.02
CA ILE A 84 4.03 -3.46 -6.01
C ILE A 84 3.93 -4.79 -5.26
N ARG A 85 2.93 -5.61 -5.61
CA ARG A 85 2.69 -6.92 -4.99
C ARG A 85 3.05 -8.06 -5.94
N TYR A 86 3.72 -9.08 -5.44
CA TYR A 86 3.91 -10.35 -6.15
C TYR A 86 2.97 -11.40 -5.57
N ALA A 87 1.98 -11.85 -6.33
CA ALA A 87 1.02 -12.86 -5.88
C ALA A 87 0.38 -13.58 -7.07
N LEU A 88 0.07 -14.87 -6.94
CA LEU A 88 -0.54 -15.67 -8.02
C LEU A 88 -1.99 -15.26 -8.33
N ASP A 89 -2.71 -14.81 -7.32
CA ASP A 89 -4.10 -14.32 -7.39
C ASP A 89 -4.19 -12.85 -7.83
N ALA A 90 -3.06 -12.25 -8.22
CA ALA A 90 -3.04 -10.88 -8.71
C ALA A 90 -3.71 -10.76 -10.08
N ASP A 91 -4.70 -9.89 -10.17
CA ASP A 91 -5.37 -9.48 -11.40
C ASP A 91 -5.54 -7.95 -11.45
N ALA A 92 -6.22 -7.47 -12.50
CA ALA A 92 -6.50 -6.06 -12.70
C ALA A 92 -7.47 -5.50 -11.65
N GLU A 93 -8.49 -6.26 -11.25
CA GLU A 93 -9.51 -5.82 -10.28
C GLU A 93 -8.88 -5.63 -8.89
N HIS A 94 -8.03 -6.55 -8.45
CA HIS A 94 -7.22 -6.42 -7.24
C HIS A 94 -6.32 -5.20 -7.27
N ALA A 95 -5.68 -4.90 -8.42
CA ALA A 95 -4.87 -3.70 -8.56
C ALA A 95 -5.72 -2.42 -8.44
N MET A 96 -6.88 -2.36 -9.11
CA MET A 96 -7.81 -1.22 -9.06
C MET A 96 -8.35 -0.99 -7.65
N ALA A 97 -8.84 -2.04 -7.00
CA ALA A 97 -9.31 -2.04 -5.63
C ALA A 97 -8.27 -1.40 -4.69
N LEU A 98 -7.04 -1.92 -4.70
CA LEU A 98 -6.03 -1.42 -3.79
C LEU A 98 -5.48 -0.04 -4.19
N ALA A 99 -5.55 0.35 -5.46
CA ALA A 99 -5.24 1.71 -5.91
C ALA A 99 -6.24 2.74 -5.37
N ALA A 100 -7.53 2.39 -5.33
CA ALA A 100 -8.57 3.22 -4.70
C ALA A 100 -8.27 3.46 -3.21
N LEU A 101 -7.97 2.38 -2.46
CA LEU A 101 -7.56 2.49 -1.06
C LEU A 101 -6.32 3.37 -0.86
N MET A 102 -5.38 3.39 -1.80
CA MET A 102 -4.23 4.28 -1.71
C MET A 102 -4.62 5.75 -1.81
N THR A 103 -5.58 6.10 -2.67
CA THR A 103 -6.08 7.50 -2.78
C THR A 103 -6.71 7.93 -1.46
N TYR A 104 -7.65 7.13 -0.95
CA TYR A 104 -8.37 7.46 0.28
C TYR A 104 -7.42 7.49 1.48
N LYS A 105 -6.51 6.54 1.59
CA LYS A 105 -5.51 6.51 2.65
C LYS A 105 -4.62 7.76 2.62
N CYS A 106 -4.11 8.15 1.45
CA CYS A 106 -3.30 9.37 1.33
C CYS A 106 -4.09 10.60 1.75
N ALA A 107 -5.36 10.72 1.36
CA ALA A 107 -6.24 11.80 1.78
C ALA A 107 -6.45 11.82 3.31
N CYS A 108 -6.71 10.67 3.94
CA CYS A 108 -6.93 10.55 5.39
C CYS A 108 -5.74 11.02 6.24
N VAL A 109 -4.50 10.84 5.75
CA VAL A 109 -3.28 11.27 6.47
C VAL A 109 -2.62 12.51 5.84
N ASN A 110 -3.36 13.24 4.99
CA ASN A 110 -2.93 14.44 4.30
C ASN A 110 -1.56 14.30 3.57
N VAL A 111 -1.31 13.15 2.96
CA VAL A 111 -0.15 12.91 2.11
C VAL A 111 -0.51 13.31 0.68
N PRO A 112 0.29 14.15 -0.01
CA PRO A 112 -0.10 14.76 -1.28
C PRO A 112 0.13 13.84 -2.48
N PHE A 113 -0.48 12.65 -2.48
CA PHE A 113 -0.42 11.71 -3.60
C PHE A 113 -1.80 11.21 -3.99
N GLY A 114 -2.00 11.05 -5.29
CA GLY A 114 -3.03 10.17 -5.83
C GLY A 114 -2.73 8.70 -5.52
N GLY A 115 -3.73 7.83 -5.68
CA GLY A 115 -3.57 6.40 -5.41
C GLY A 115 -3.18 5.60 -6.64
N ALA A 116 -2.24 4.67 -6.47
CA ALA A 116 -1.91 3.66 -7.47
C ALA A 116 -1.68 2.30 -6.81
N LYS A 117 -1.62 1.23 -7.60
CA LYS A 117 -1.12 -0.08 -7.16
C LYS A 117 -0.61 -0.88 -8.36
N GLY A 118 0.49 -1.59 -8.16
CA GLY A 118 1.02 -2.55 -9.12
C GLY A 118 0.93 -3.98 -8.59
N THR A 119 0.71 -4.93 -9.49
CA THR A 119 0.72 -6.35 -9.19
C THR A 119 1.48 -7.12 -10.27
N VAL A 120 2.18 -8.17 -9.90
CA VAL A 120 2.84 -9.11 -10.82
C VAL A 120 2.36 -10.51 -10.44
N GLN A 121 1.83 -11.23 -11.42
CA GLN A 121 1.13 -12.50 -11.22
C GLN A 121 2.11 -13.68 -11.11
N ILE A 122 2.82 -13.76 -9.98
CA ILE A 122 3.82 -14.81 -9.70
C ILE A 122 3.80 -15.22 -8.22
N ASP A 123 4.20 -16.46 -7.94
CA ASP A 123 4.66 -16.86 -6.60
C ASP A 123 6.18 -16.67 -6.54
N PRO A 124 6.70 -15.69 -5.78
CA PRO A 124 8.14 -15.43 -5.74
C PRO A 124 8.98 -16.61 -5.23
N ARG A 125 8.37 -17.58 -4.52
CA ARG A 125 9.07 -18.76 -3.99
C ARG A 125 9.48 -19.74 -5.08
N LEU A 126 8.83 -19.65 -6.25
CA LEU A 126 9.10 -20.51 -7.41
C LEU A 126 10.16 -19.93 -8.35
N TYR A 127 10.78 -18.79 -8.01
CA TYR A 127 11.78 -18.12 -8.83
C TYR A 127 13.07 -17.91 -8.07
N THR A 128 14.18 -17.98 -8.77
CA THR A 128 15.47 -17.60 -8.19
C THR A 128 15.56 -16.08 -8.02
N VAL A 129 16.50 -15.61 -7.19
CA VAL A 129 16.72 -14.18 -6.99
C VAL A 129 17.04 -13.46 -8.31
N ARG A 130 17.76 -14.14 -9.22
CA ARG A 130 18.11 -13.61 -10.54
C ARG A 130 16.90 -13.50 -11.45
N GLU A 131 16.02 -14.50 -11.44
CA GLU A 131 14.76 -14.46 -12.19
C GLU A 131 13.86 -13.32 -11.67
N LEU A 132 13.75 -13.16 -10.35
CA LEU A 132 13.01 -12.04 -9.74
C LEU A 132 13.60 -10.67 -10.12
N GLU A 133 14.92 -10.54 -10.17
CA GLU A 133 15.58 -9.33 -10.66
C GLU A 133 15.20 -9.03 -12.11
N MET A 134 15.29 -10.02 -12.99
CA MET A 134 14.90 -9.88 -14.41
C MET A 134 13.44 -9.45 -14.55
N ILE A 135 12.53 -10.09 -13.81
CA ILE A 135 11.10 -9.74 -13.80
C ILE A 135 10.91 -8.28 -13.35
N THR A 136 11.52 -7.90 -12.22
CA THR A 136 11.39 -6.56 -11.64
C THR A 136 11.89 -5.49 -12.60
N ARG A 137 13.08 -5.69 -13.17
CA ARG A 137 13.70 -4.73 -14.09
C ARG A 137 12.93 -4.63 -15.40
N ARG A 138 12.45 -5.76 -15.94
CA ARG A 138 11.63 -5.75 -17.15
C ARG A 138 10.31 -5.01 -16.89
N PHE A 139 9.64 -5.31 -15.79
CA PHE A 139 8.43 -4.61 -15.38
C PHE A 139 8.66 -3.10 -15.24
N CYS A 140 9.75 -2.68 -14.58
CA CYS A 140 10.14 -1.28 -14.47
C CYS A 140 10.23 -0.59 -15.83
N LEU A 141 10.89 -1.22 -16.83
CA LEU A 141 11.00 -0.66 -18.18
C LEU A 141 9.64 -0.59 -18.89
N GLU A 142 8.82 -1.63 -18.78
CA GLU A 142 7.49 -1.66 -19.41
C GLU A 142 6.56 -0.57 -18.82
N LEU A 143 6.61 -0.33 -17.50
CA LEU A 143 5.88 0.77 -16.87
C LEU A 143 6.40 2.13 -17.34
N SER A 144 7.72 2.32 -17.31
CA SER A 144 8.35 3.60 -17.64
C SER A 144 8.07 4.02 -19.08
N LYS A 145 8.12 3.08 -20.03
CA LYS A 145 7.83 3.34 -21.46
C LYS A 145 6.39 3.78 -21.72
N ARG A 146 5.46 3.49 -20.80
CA ARG A 146 4.03 3.79 -20.94
C ARG A 146 3.56 4.92 -20.02
N GLY A 147 4.47 5.61 -19.33
CA GLY A 147 4.12 6.69 -18.41
C GLY A 147 3.51 6.22 -17.09
N PHE A 148 3.73 4.97 -16.68
CA PHE A 148 3.29 4.42 -15.39
C PHE A 148 4.42 4.33 -14.35
N LEU A 149 5.51 5.08 -14.58
CA LEU A 149 6.64 5.20 -13.65
C LEU A 149 7.40 6.50 -13.89
N GLY A 150 7.62 7.27 -12.83
CA GLY A 150 8.45 8.48 -12.88
C GLY A 150 8.35 9.29 -11.59
N PRO A 151 9.40 10.03 -11.17
CA PRO A 151 9.39 10.79 -9.93
C PRO A 151 8.22 11.76 -9.76
N GLY A 152 7.80 12.40 -10.85
CA GLY A 152 6.65 13.32 -10.88
C GLY A 152 5.34 12.71 -11.39
N ILE A 153 5.32 11.40 -11.70
CA ILE A 153 4.17 10.74 -12.34
C ILE A 153 3.60 9.65 -11.43
N ASP A 154 4.37 8.58 -11.20
CA ASP A 154 3.99 7.43 -10.37
C ASP A 154 5.22 6.90 -9.64
N VAL A 155 5.12 6.86 -8.31
CA VAL A 155 6.20 6.44 -7.42
C VAL A 155 5.80 5.16 -6.69
N PRO A 156 6.38 3.98 -7.03
CA PRO A 156 6.07 2.74 -6.34
C PRO A 156 6.65 2.60 -4.94
N ALA A 157 6.26 1.52 -4.25
CA ALA A 157 6.75 1.12 -2.94
C ALA A 157 6.70 -0.42 -2.78
N PRO A 158 7.29 -0.98 -1.72
CA PRO A 158 7.07 -2.37 -1.36
C PRO A 158 5.61 -2.64 -0.99
N ASP A 159 5.16 -3.86 -1.26
CA ASP A 159 3.91 -4.48 -0.80
C ASP A 159 4.18 -5.95 -0.44
N VAL A 160 3.14 -6.79 -0.35
CA VAL A 160 3.28 -8.24 -0.14
C VAL A 160 4.27 -8.82 -1.16
N ASN A 161 5.23 -9.60 -0.65
CA ASN A 161 6.26 -10.29 -1.41
C ASN A 161 7.25 -9.40 -2.19
N THR A 162 7.29 -8.10 -1.88
CA THR A 162 8.37 -7.21 -2.35
C THR A 162 8.97 -6.44 -1.18
N SER A 163 10.21 -5.99 -1.36
CA SER A 163 11.04 -5.44 -0.30
C SER A 163 11.92 -4.31 -0.82
N SER A 164 12.85 -3.84 0.00
CA SER A 164 13.88 -2.89 -0.44
C SER A 164 14.76 -3.44 -1.58
N ARG A 165 14.87 -4.77 -1.74
CA ARG A 165 15.59 -5.39 -2.84
C ARG A 165 14.95 -5.06 -4.19
N GLU A 166 13.65 -5.30 -4.34
CA GLU A 166 12.93 -4.99 -5.58
C GLU A 166 12.92 -3.48 -5.85
N MET A 167 12.79 -2.66 -4.79
CA MET A 167 12.85 -1.19 -4.96
C MET A 167 14.24 -0.72 -5.41
N SER A 168 15.31 -1.39 -4.98
CA SER A 168 16.67 -1.12 -5.44
C SER A 168 16.80 -1.38 -6.95
N TRP A 169 16.30 -2.52 -7.43
CA TRP A 169 16.32 -2.86 -8.85
C TRP A 169 15.52 -1.88 -9.70
N ILE A 170 14.36 -1.41 -9.21
CA ILE A 170 13.56 -0.38 -9.90
C ILE A 170 14.33 0.94 -10.00
N ALA A 171 14.89 1.42 -8.89
CA ALA A 171 15.65 2.67 -8.86
C ALA A 171 16.86 2.63 -9.80
N ASP A 172 17.62 1.53 -9.75
CA ASP A 172 18.79 1.30 -10.59
C ASP A 172 18.42 1.22 -12.08
N THR A 173 17.40 0.44 -12.44
CA THR A 173 16.96 0.33 -13.83
C THR A 173 16.45 1.66 -14.39
N TYR A 174 15.61 2.39 -13.64
CA TYR A 174 15.09 3.66 -14.12
C TYR A 174 16.21 4.70 -14.32
N SER A 175 17.06 4.88 -13.30
CA SER A 175 18.13 5.88 -13.33
C SER A 175 19.18 5.61 -14.41
N LYS A 176 19.48 4.34 -14.72
CA LYS A 176 20.44 4.00 -15.79
C LYS A 176 19.87 4.00 -17.20
N THR A 177 18.55 4.15 -17.35
CA THR A 177 17.89 4.09 -18.66
C THR A 177 17.09 5.36 -18.95
N ILE A 178 15.79 5.34 -18.70
CA ILE A 178 14.86 6.42 -19.05
C ILE A 178 15.13 7.68 -18.22
N GLY A 179 15.49 7.52 -16.94
CA GLY A 179 15.80 8.60 -16.02
C GLY A 179 17.25 9.09 -16.02
N HIS A 180 18.09 8.71 -17.00
CA HIS A 180 19.54 9.01 -16.94
C HIS A 180 19.91 10.50 -16.92
N ARG A 181 19.00 11.38 -17.33
CA ARG A 181 19.18 12.85 -17.25
C ARG A 181 18.31 13.52 -16.19
N ASP A 182 17.48 12.74 -15.50
CA ASP A 182 16.58 13.28 -14.49
C ASP A 182 17.33 13.41 -13.17
N ILE A 183 17.49 14.64 -12.71
CA ILE A 183 18.11 14.95 -11.40
C ILE A 183 17.38 14.25 -10.24
N ASN A 184 16.08 14.00 -10.40
CA ASN A 184 15.23 13.34 -9.41
C ASN A 184 15.07 11.84 -9.67
N ALA A 185 15.86 11.22 -10.54
CA ALA A 185 15.67 9.82 -10.94
C ALA A 185 15.57 8.84 -9.75
N GLN A 186 16.30 9.10 -8.66
CA GLN A 186 16.26 8.25 -7.46
C GLN A 186 14.94 8.37 -6.68
N ALA A 187 14.15 9.42 -6.89
CA ALA A 187 12.81 9.58 -6.28
C ALA A 187 11.73 8.75 -6.98
N VAL A 188 12.05 8.04 -8.07
CA VAL A 188 11.12 7.19 -8.83
C VAL A 188 10.46 6.09 -7.98
N VAL A 189 11.09 5.68 -6.88
CA VAL A 189 10.58 4.63 -6.00
C VAL A 189 10.96 4.87 -4.54
N THR A 190 10.08 4.48 -3.63
CA THR A 190 10.27 4.58 -2.17
C THR A 190 10.46 3.19 -1.55
N GLY A 191 10.93 3.12 -0.30
CA GLY A 191 11.24 1.83 0.34
C GLY A 191 12.56 1.23 -0.10
N LYS A 192 13.43 2.04 -0.71
CA LYS A 192 14.81 1.69 -1.08
C LYS A 192 15.67 1.35 0.16
N PRO A 193 16.78 0.62 -0.02
CA PRO A 193 17.82 0.50 1.01
C PRO A 193 18.37 1.86 1.44
N ILE A 194 18.81 2.00 2.69
CA ILE A 194 19.32 3.27 3.23
C ILE A 194 20.50 3.81 2.41
N ASN A 195 21.44 2.93 2.04
CA ASN A 195 22.59 3.28 1.21
C ASN A 195 22.25 3.63 -0.25
N GLN A 196 20.97 3.60 -0.64
CA GLN A 196 20.49 4.01 -1.97
C GLN A 196 19.41 5.10 -1.87
N GLY A 197 19.52 5.99 -0.87
CA GLY A 197 18.56 7.08 -0.67
C GLY A 197 17.23 6.61 -0.07
N GLY A 198 17.23 5.46 0.63
CA GLY A 198 16.16 5.05 1.51
C GLY A 198 16.15 5.85 2.81
N ILE A 199 14.98 6.00 3.43
CA ILE A 199 14.83 6.73 4.70
C ILE A 199 14.84 5.76 5.90
N HIS A 200 15.46 6.19 7.00
CA HIS A 200 15.50 5.41 8.23
C HIS A 200 14.09 5.07 8.74
N GLY A 201 13.94 3.88 9.32
CA GLY A 201 12.67 3.45 9.92
C GLY A 201 11.59 3.01 8.92
N ARG A 202 11.77 3.20 7.60
CA ARG A 202 10.77 2.88 6.57
C ARG A 202 10.25 1.45 6.63
N VAL A 203 11.12 0.47 6.89
CA VAL A 203 10.73 -0.95 6.99
C VAL A 203 9.74 -1.16 8.15
N SER A 204 9.98 -0.51 9.28
CA SER A 204 9.13 -0.61 10.48
C SER A 204 7.98 0.40 10.56
N ALA A 205 7.91 1.34 9.62
CA ALA A 205 7.01 2.49 9.69
C ALA A 205 5.54 2.08 9.76
N THR A 206 5.12 1.07 9.00
CA THR A 206 3.72 0.61 9.02
C THR A 206 3.33 0.02 10.36
N GLY A 207 4.18 -0.82 10.96
CA GLY A 207 3.91 -1.37 12.30
C GLY A 207 3.95 -0.30 13.39
N ARG A 208 4.82 0.71 13.26
CA ARG A 208 4.83 1.87 14.17
C ARG A 208 3.56 2.70 14.05
N GLY A 209 3.09 2.92 12.83
CA GLY A 209 1.84 3.64 12.55
C GLY A 209 0.62 2.92 13.12
N LEU A 210 0.58 1.59 13.02
CA LEU A 210 -0.47 0.78 13.66
C LEU A 210 -0.47 0.97 15.17
N TYR A 211 0.70 0.93 15.81
CA TYR A 211 0.81 1.24 17.23
C TYR A 211 0.22 2.61 17.55
N HIS A 212 0.65 3.69 16.88
CA HIS A 212 0.13 5.03 17.15
C HIS A 212 -1.38 5.16 16.88
N ALA A 213 -1.88 4.51 15.83
CA ALA A 213 -3.31 4.50 15.55
C ALA A 213 -4.09 3.88 16.70
N LEU A 214 -3.66 2.70 17.18
CA LEU A 214 -4.30 2.05 18.33
C LEU A 214 -4.12 2.84 19.62
N ASP A 215 -2.95 3.44 19.84
CA ASP A 215 -2.63 4.22 21.03
C ASP A 215 -3.63 5.36 21.23
N ASN A 216 -3.95 6.11 20.16
CA ASN A 216 -4.96 7.18 20.21
C ASN A 216 -6.33 6.72 20.71
N PHE A 217 -6.77 5.50 20.37
CA PHE A 217 -8.07 4.98 20.80
C PHE A 217 -7.99 4.28 22.16
N ILE A 218 -6.91 3.56 22.44
CA ILE A 218 -6.78 2.77 23.67
C ILE A 218 -6.56 3.66 24.90
N THR A 219 -6.04 4.87 24.72
CA THR A 219 -5.89 5.86 25.79
C THR A 219 -7.12 6.73 25.96
N ASP A 220 -8.06 6.72 25.00
CA ASP A 220 -9.28 7.51 25.05
C ASP A 220 -10.34 6.82 25.93
N LYS A 221 -10.79 7.53 26.96
CA LYS A 221 -11.73 6.97 27.93
C LYS A 221 -13.11 6.71 27.32
N GLU A 222 -13.62 7.60 26.48
CA GLU A 222 -14.95 7.45 25.89
C GLU A 222 -15.00 6.20 25.00
N TRP A 223 -13.99 6.02 24.15
CA TRP A 223 -13.91 4.83 23.30
C TRP A 223 -13.77 3.54 24.10
N MET A 224 -12.94 3.54 25.15
CA MET A 224 -12.71 2.34 25.96
C MET A 224 -13.89 1.97 26.85
N ASP A 225 -14.58 2.96 27.43
CA ASP A 225 -15.82 2.76 28.21
C ASP A 225 -16.91 2.12 27.33
N ARG A 226 -17.06 2.57 26.07
CA ARG A 226 -17.99 1.97 25.10
C ARG A 226 -17.68 0.53 24.74
N LEU A 227 -16.41 0.12 24.83
CA LEU A 227 -15.97 -1.25 24.60
C LEU A 227 -15.93 -2.11 25.87
N GLY A 228 -16.16 -1.50 27.05
CA GLY A 228 -16.08 -2.18 28.34
C GLY A 228 -14.65 -2.53 28.77
N TYR A 229 -13.63 -1.79 28.31
CA TYR A 229 -12.23 -2.00 28.66
C TYR A 229 -11.65 -0.81 29.42
N THR A 230 -10.60 -1.07 30.22
CA THR A 230 -9.80 0.00 30.84
C THR A 230 -8.90 0.67 29.82
N THR A 231 -8.58 1.95 30.00
CA THR A 231 -7.61 2.65 29.16
C THR A 231 -6.19 2.08 29.30
N GLY A 232 -5.39 2.24 28.25
CA GLY A 232 -3.99 1.84 28.21
C GLY A 232 -3.74 0.37 27.88
N TRP A 233 -2.46 0.06 27.72
CA TRP A 233 -1.95 -1.22 27.22
C TRP A 233 -1.81 -2.32 28.29
N ASN A 234 -1.81 -1.95 29.57
CA ASN A 234 -1.60 -2.91 30.64
C ASN A 234 -2.72 -3.97 30.68
N GLY A 235 -2.33 -5.24 30.78
CA GLY A 235 -3.25 -6.38 30.76
C GLY A 235 -3.91 -6.66 29.40
N LYS A 236 -3.59 -5.91 28.34
CA LYS A 236 -4.13 -6.16 27.00
C LYS A 236 -3.35 -7.26 26.31
N THR A 237 -4.08 -8.18 25.68
CA THR A 237 -3.53 -9.27 24.88
C THR A 237 -3.85 -9.08 23.41
N PHE A 238 -2.99 -9.56 22.51
CA PHE A 238 -3.26 -9.50 21.08
C PHE A 238 -2.76 -10.74 20.32
N ILE A 239 -3.36 -10.99 19.17
CA ILE A 239 -2.96 -12.02 18.19
C ILE A 239 -2.63 -11.31 16.88
N ILE A 240 -1.56 -11.74 16.20
CA ILE A 240 -1.18 -11.21 14.87
C ILE A 240 -1.32 -12.30 13.83
N GLN A 241 -2.04 -11.99 12.75
CA GLN A 241 -2.08 -12.81 11.53
C GLN A 241 -1.15 -12.19 10.47
N GLY A 242 -0.22 -13.01 9.98
CA GLY A 242 0.87 -12.62 9.08
C GLY A 242 2.01 -11.97 9.85
N PHE A 243 3.15 -12.65 9.95
CA PHE A 243 4.37 -12.24 10.66
C PHE A 243 5.46 -11.67 9.73
N GLY A 244 5.08 -11.20 8.55
CA GLY A 244 5.94 -10.39 7.68
C GLY A 244 6.20 -8.97 8.22
N ASN A 245 6.67 -8.06 7.34
CA ASN A 245 7.08 -6.69 7.71
C ASN A 245 6.06 -5.94 8.59
N VAL A 246 4.76 -6.02 8.28
CA VAL A 246 3.73 -5.31 9.05
C VAL A 246 3.51 -5.98 10.40
N GLY A 247 3.26 -7.30 10.42
CA GLY A 247 2.93 -8.02 11.65
C GLY A 247 4.07 -8.07 12.65
N TYR A 248 5.28 -8.42 12.21
CA TYR A 248 6.47 -8.45 13.08
C TYR A 248 6.70 -7.09 13.74
N HIS A 249 6.69 -6.00 12.96
CA HIS A 249 6.94 -4.68 13.53
C HIS A 249 5.79 -4.21 14.41
N SER A 250 4.53 -4.50 14.07
CA SER A 250 3.37 -4.21 14.91
C SER A 250 3.51 -4.92 16.26
N ALA A 251 3.71 -6.23 16.24
CA ALA A 251 3.90 -7.06 17.44
C ALA A 251 5.05 -6.51 18.31
N ARG A 252 6.15 -6.11 17.69
CA ARG A 252 7.32 -5.56 18.40
C ARG A 252 7.02 -4.22 19.09
N TYR A 253 6.26 -3.32 18.46
CA TYR A 253 5.89 -2.05 19.09
C TYR A 253 4.85 -2.24 20.20
N LEU A 254 3.87 -3.11 20.00
CA LEU A 254 2.86 -3.45 21.01
C LEU A 254 3.49 -4.12 22.24
N ALA A 255 4.41 -5.07 22.04
CA ALA A 255 5.14 -5.71 23.14
C ALA A 255 5.97 -4.71 23.97
N ARG A 256 6.54 -3.68 23.33
CA ARG A 256 7.32 -2.63 24.03
C ARG A 256 6.50 -1.76 24.96
N VAL A 257 5.21 -1.60 24.68
CA VAL A 257 4.29 -0.81 25.52
C VAL A 257 3.52 -1.67 26.54
N GLY A 258 3.92 -2.94 26.70
CA GLY A 258 3.39 -3.83 27.73
C GLY A 258 2.20 -4.69 27.31
N ALA A 259 1.77 -4.63 26.04
CA ALA A 259 0.75 -5.54 25.54
C ALA A 259 1.33 -6.95 25.32
N LEU A 260 0.56 -7.98 25.64
CA LEU A 260 1.01 -9.36 25.57
C LEU A 260 0.60 -10.01 24.24
N CYS A 261 1.56 -10.39 23.41
CA CYS A 261 1.24 -11.21 22.24
C CYS A 261 0.94 -12.64 22.71
N VAL A 262 -0.28 -13.13 22.47
CA VAL A 262 -0.69 -14.50 22.88
C VAL A 262 -0.80 -15.45 21.69
N GLY A 263 -0.71 -14.96 20.46
CA GLY A 263 -0.75 -15.82 19.28
C GLY A 263 -0.19 -15.17 18.02
N VAL A 264 0.38 -16.01 17.16
CA VAL A 264 0.83 -15.63 15.82
C VAL A 264 0.30 -16.66 14.82
N ILE A 265 -0.28 -16.19 13.72
CA ILE A 265 -0.85 -17.01 12.66
C ILE A 265 -0.09 -16.69 11.37
N GLU A 266 0.39 -17.71 10.66
CA GLU A 266 0.99 -17.63 9.33
C GLU A 266 0.19 -18.47 8.33
N ALA A 267 0.59 -18.44 7.05
CA ALA A 267 -0.08 -19.16 5.99
C ALA A 267 -0.14 -20.69 6.21
N ASP A 268 0.85 -21.25 6.89
CA ASP A 268 1.06 -22.68 7.07
C ASP A 268 0.93 -23.16 8.52
N CYS A 269 0.96 -22.24 9.50
CA CYS A 269 0.95 -22.59 10.92
C CYS A 269 0.29 -21.53 11.80
N SER A 270 -0.03 -21.92 13.04
CA SER A 270 -0.33 -20.96 14.10
C SER A 270 0.26 -21.43 15.42
N ILE A 271 0.65 -20.46 16.25
CA ILE A 271 1.15 -20.68 17.59
C ILE A 271 0.32 -19.87 18.58
N TYR A 272 0.05 -20.45 19.75
CA TYR A 272 -0.71 -19.83 20.81
C TYR A 272 -0.05 -20.11 22.15
N ASN A 273 0.14 -19.06 22.96
CA ASN A 273 0.57 -19.17 24.34
C ASN A 273 -0.16 -18.12 25.18
N PRO A 274 -1.08 -18.51 26.08
CA PRO A 274 -1.82 -17.56 26.92
C PRO A 274 -0.89 -16.77 27.86
N SER A 275 0.27 -17.33 28.21
CA SER A 275 1.29 -16.66 29.03
C SER A 275 2.17 -15.70 28.23
N GLY A 276 1.99 -15.63 26.92
CA GLY A 276 2.68 -14.70 26.04
C GLY A 276 3.79 -15.30 25.19
N ILE A 277 4.07 -14.61 24.11
CA ILE A 277 5.03 -14.98 23.08
C ILE A 277 6.10 -13.90 22.98
N ASN A 278 7.38 -14.27 23.14
CA ASN A 278 8.48 -13.33 23.00
C ASN A 278 8.77 -13.03 21.53
N ILE A 279 8.24 -11.90 21.04
CA ILE A 279 8.36 -11.44 19.65
C ILE A 279 9.82 -11.27 19.18
N ILE A 280 10.77 -10.99 20.09
CA ILE A 280 12.18 -10.77 19.71
C ILE A 280 12.88 -12.10 19.37
N ILE A 281 12.50 -13.18 20.05
CA ILE A 281 13.16 -14.48 19.93
C ILE A 281 12.53 -15.32 18.82
N ILE A 282 11.25 -15.09 18.52
CA ILE A 282 10.53 -15.83 17.50
C ILE A 282 11.11 -15.58 16.11
N LYS A 283 11.53 -16.69 15.48
CA LYS A 283 11.77 -16.81 14.04
C LYS A 283 10.70 -17.72 13.47
N ILE A 284 9.77 -17.17 12.69
CA ILE A 284 8.88 -17.95 11.85
C ILE A 284 9.46 -17.81 10.44
N GLY A 285 9.86 -18.95 9.87
CA GLY A 285 10.70 -19.06 8.68
C GLY A 285 10.00 -18.63 7.40
#